data_AF-A0A442ERI7-F1
#
_entry.id   AF-A0A442ERI7-F1
#
_cell.length_a   1.000
_cell.length_b   1.000
_cell.length_c   1.000
_cell.angle_alpha   90.00
_cell.angle_beta   90.00
_cell.angle_gamma   90.00
#
_symmetry.space_group_name_H-M   'P 1'
#
loop_
_entity.id
_entity.type
_entity.pdbx_description
1 polymer ?
#
loop_
_entity_poly.entity_id
_entity_poly.type
_entity_poly.pdbx_seq_one_letter_code
_entity_poly.pdbx_strand_id
1 'polypeptide(L)'
;MDRTWSRQELAEHWSLGFEELARIESKSEALRLGFAAQLKFCQLAGRFPASAAEIPDAAGCHLGDQLVRPVVELFDYDWSGRNGQRTHRRITDWSK
;
A
#
# COMPACT_ATOMS: atom_id res chain seq x y z
N MET A 1 11.53 5.02 -10.84
CA MET A 1 11.66 3.59 -11.21
C MET A 1 10.66 3.30 -12.31
N ASP A 2 11.07 3.30 -13.58
CA ASP A 2 10.19 2.91 -14.70
C ASP A 2 10.26 1.39 -14.93
N ARG A 3 9.79 0.62 -13.94
CA ARG A 3 9.51 -0.80 -14.15
C ARG A 3 8.07 -0.89 -14.65
N THR A 4 7.87 -1.23 -15.92
CA THR A 4 6.54 -1.54 -16.46
C THR A 4 6.05 -2.84 -15.82
N TRP A 5 5.23 -2.74 -14.78
CA TRP A 5 4.63 -3.91 -14.14
C TRP A 5 3.57 -4.50 -15.07
N SER A 6 3.71 -5.77 -15.41
CA SER A 6 2.68 -6.49 -16.13
C SER A 6 1.48 -6.77 -15.22
N ARG A 7 0.30 -7.00 -15.82
CA ARG A 7 -0.91 -7.37 -15.05
C ARG A 7 -0.71 -8.63 -14.19
N GLN A 8 0.11 -9.57 -14.65
CA GLN A 8 0.41 -10.79 -13.89
C GLN A 8 1.29 -10.48 -12.67
N GLU A 9 2.35 -9.68 -12.84
CA GLU A 9 3.18 -9.26 -11.71
C GLU A 9 2.40 -8.43 -10.69
N LEU A 10 1.47 -7.58 -11.14
CA LEU A 10 0.56 -6.86 -10.23
C LEU A 10 -0.33 -7.84 -9.46
N ALA A 11 -0.92 -8.83 -10.12
CA ALA A 11 -1.74 -9.84 -9.47
C ALA A 11 -0.92 -10.69 -8.48
N GLU A 12 0.35 -10.97 -8.76
CA GLU A 12 1.20 -11.79 -7.90
C GLU A 12 1.71 -11.01 -6.69
N HIS A 13 2.12 -9.76 -6.89
CA HIS A 13 2.84 -8.98 -5.88
C HIS A 13 1.98 -7.91 -5.18
N TRP A 14 0.89 -7.46 -5.80
CA TRP A 14 0.04 -6.37 -5.32
C TRP A 14 -1.42 -6.77 -5.09
N SER A 15 -1.76 -8.06 -5.18
CA SER A 15 -3.08 -8.55 -4.74
C SER A 15 -3.17 -8.62 -3.23
N LEU A 16 -4.28 -8.13 -2.68
CA LEU A 16 -4.58 -8.19 -1.25
C LEU A 16 -5.28 -9.52 -0.92
N GLY A 17 -4.68 -10.30 -0.03
CA GLY A 17 -5.30 -11.50 0.54
C GLY A 17 -6.39 -11.16 1.55
N PHE A 18 -7.16 -12.19 1.95
CA PHE A 18 -8.29 -12.03 2.87
C PHE A 18 -7.89 -11.43 4.23
N GLU A 19 -6.79 -11.89 4.83
CA GLU A 19 -6.31 -11.38 6.12
C GLU A 19 -5.81 -9.94 6.04
N GLU A 20 -5.17 -9.58 4.92
CA GLU A 20 -4.70 -8.22 4.66
C GLU A 20 -5.90 -7.27 4.50
N LEU A 21 -6.91 -7.68 3.74
CA LEU A 21 -8.17 -6.94 3.55
C LEU A 21 -8.89 -6.70 4.86
N ALA A 22 -9.12 -7.73 5.68
CA ALA A 22 -9.80 -7.58 6.98
C ALA A 22 -9.10 -6.55 7.88
N ARG A 23 -7.76 -6.50 7.84
CA ARG A 23 -6.96 -5.55 8.60
C ARG A 23 -6.96 -4.15 7.99
N ILE A 24 -7.03 -4.02 6.66
CA ILE A 24 -7.19 -2.74 5.96
C ILE A 24 -8.58 -2.16 6.28
N GLU A 25 -9.64 -2.96 6.20
CA GLU A 25 -11.01 -2.54 6.46
C GLU A 25 -11.21 -2.02 7.88
N SER A 26 -10.45 -2.56 8.85
CA SER A 26 -10.41 -2.05 10.24
C SER A 26 -9.88 -0.62 10.37
N LYS A 27 -9.29 -0.05 9.31
CA LYS A 27 -8.81 1.34 9.30
C LYS A 27 -9.88 2.30 8.80
N SER A 28 -9.74 3.56 9.22
CA SER A 28 -10.42 4.69 8.61
C SER A 28 -10.22 4.67 7.10
N GLU A 29 -11.28 4.98 6.36
CA GLU A 29 -11.30 4.81 4.91
C GLU A 29 -10.15 5.53 4.20
N ALA A 30 -9.89 6.78 4.56
CA ALA A 30 -8.81 7.61 4.00
C ALA A 30 -7.39 7.06 4.24
N LEU A 31 -7.23 6.10 5.15
CA LEU A 31 -5.93 5.48 5.44
C LEU A 31 -5.78 4.10 4.79
N ARG A 32 -6.84 3.54 4.21
CA ARG A 32 -6.85 2.17 3.68
C ARG A 32 -5.90 2.01 2.51
N LEU A 33 -5.98 2.89 1.52
CA LEU A 33 -5.18 2.82 0.31
C LEU A 33 -3.68 3.02 0.60
N GLY A 34 -3.34 4.06 1.38
CA GLY A 34 -1.95 4.29 1.80
C GLY A 34 -1.38 3.15 2.66
N PHE A 35 -2.19 2.58 3.56
CA PHE A 35 -1.77 1.42 4.36
C PHE A 35 -1.53 0.18 3.49
N ALA A 36 -2.42 -0.11 2.53
CA ALA A 36 -2.29 -1.24 1.62
C ALA A 36 -1.03 -1.12 0.76
N ALA A 37 -0.77 0.08 0.23
CA ALA A 37 0.43 0.34 -0.55
C ALA A 37 1.73 0.20 0.28
N GLN A 38 1.77 0.72 1.51
CA GLN A 38 2.92 0.53 2.40
C GLN A 38 3.14 -0.93 2.75
N LEU A 39 2.07 -1.70 3.00
CA LEU A 39 2.15 -3.12 3.32
C LEU A 39 2.78 -3.90 2.17
N LYS A 40 2.26 -3.76 0.95
CA LYS A 40 2.78 -4.45 -0.23
C LYS A 40 4.19 -4.01 -0.58
N PHE A 41 4.46 -2.71 -0.54
CA PHE A 41 5.80 -2.20 -0.75
C PHE A 41 6.81 -2.77 0.26
N CYS A 42 6.43 -2.86 1.54
CA CYS A 42 7.29 -3.44 2.57
C CYS A 42 7.55 -4.94 2.35
N GLN A 43 6.56 -5.72 1.93
CA GLN A 43 6.74 -7.13 1.61
C GLN A 43 7.70 -7.33 0.42
N LEU A 44 7.65 -6.44 -0.59
CA LEU A 44 8.47 -6.54 -1.80
C LEU A 44 9.89 -5.99 -1.62
N ALA A 45 10.02 -4.83 -0.97
CA ALA A 45 11.29 -4.10 -0.87
C ALA A 45 11.99 -4.28 0.49
N GLY A 46 11.35 -4.89 1.49
CA GLY A 46 11.89 -5.04 2.84
C GLY A 46 12.03 -3.72 3.61
N ARG A 47 11.48 -2.63 3.09
CA ARG A 47 11.51 -1.28 3.68
C ARG A 47 10.21 -0.55 3.40
N PHE A 48 9.99 0.55 4.10
CA PHE A 48 8.84 1.40 3.84
C PHE A 48 9.11 2.44 2.75
N PRO A 49 8.08 2.85 1.99
CA PRO A 49 8.19 3.96 1.04
C PRO A 49 8.18 5.30 1.80
N ALA A 50 9.03 6.23 1.38
CA ALA A 50 9.09 7.58 1.94
C ALA A 50 8.04 8.53 1.33
N SER A 51 7.52 8.21 0.14
CA SER A 51 6.46 8.99 -0.54
C SER A 51 5.66 8.14 -1.52
N ALA A 52 4.49 8.65 -1.94
CA ALA A 52 3.66 8.04 -2.98
C ALA A 52 4.40 7.82 -4.31
N ALA A 53 5.39 8.66 -4.63
CA ALA A 53 6.15 8.59 -5.87
C ALA A 53 7.04 7.33 -5.98
N GLU A 54 7.28 6.62 -4.86
CA GLU A 54 7.96 5.33 -4.88
C GLU A 54 7.02 4.17 -5.21
N ILE A 55 5.72 4.38 -5.12
CA ILE A 55 4.71 3.40 -5.50
C ILE A 55 4.51 3.52 -7.02
N PRO A 56 4.68 2.44 -7.80
CA PRO A 56 4.38 2.46 -9.22
C PRO A 56 2.91 2.82 -9.46
N ASP A 57 2.62 3.72 -10.41
CA ASP A 57 1.24 4.15 -10.69
C ASP A 57 0.31 2.97 -11.00
N ALA A 58 0.80 1.99 -11.76
CA ALA A 58 0.04 0.78 -12.08
C ALA A 58 -0.33 -0.03 -10.82
N ALA A 59 0.55 -0.08 -9.82
CA ALA A 59 0.26 -0.72 -8.54
C ALA A 59 -0.73 0.10 -7.69
N GLY A 60 -0.57 1.43 -7.68
CA GLY A 60 -1.50 2.34 -7.01
C GLY A 60 -2.93 2.21 -7.58
N CYS A 61 -3.07 2.21 -8.89
CA CYS A 61 -4.35 1.99 -9.57
C CYS A 61 -4.92 0.59 -9.25
N HIS A 62 -4.09 -0.46 -9.31
CA HIS A 62 -4.55 -1.82 -9.02
C HIS A 62 -5.05 -2.00 -7.58
N LEU A 63 -4.40 -1.35 -6.61
CA LEU A 63 -4.87 -1.32 -5.22
C LEU A 63 -6.14 -0.47 -5.06
N GLY A 64 -6.23 0.64 -5.78
CA GLY A 64 -7.42 1.49 -5.82
C GLY A 64 -8.64 0.72 -6.32
N ASP A 65 -8.48 -0.04 -7.39
CA ASP A 65 -9.54 -0.89 -7.95
C ASP A 65 -10.00 -1.96 -6.94
N GLN A 66 -9.07 -2.62 -6.25
CA GLN A 66 -9.40 -3.63 -5.23
C GLN A 66 -10.15 -3.05 -4.02
N LEU A 67 -9.81 -1.82 -3.61
CA LEU A 67 -10.40 -1.16 -2.45
C LEU A 67 -11.60 -0.26 -2.82
N VAL A 68 -11.92 -0.14 -4.11
CA VAL A 68 -12.90 0.79 -4.66
C VAL A 68 -12.60 2.22 -4.21
N ARG A 69 -11.35 2.66 -4.39
CA ARG A 69 -10.86 3.99 -4.01
C ARG A 69 -10.05 4.63 -5.13
N PRO A 70 -10.13 5.96 -5.29
CA PRO A 70 -9.36 6.66 -6.29
C PRO A 70 -7.88 6.70 -5.90
N VAL A 71 -7.00 6.41 -6.87
CA VAL A 71 -5.53 6.43 -6.69
C VAL A 71 -5.01 7.77 -6.14
N VAL A 72 -5.76 8.86 -6.34
CA VAL A 72 -5.41 10.20 -5.82
C VAL A 72 -5.22 10.21 -4.30
N GLU A 73 -5.94 9.36 -3.55
CA GLU A 73 -5.81 9.24 -2.10
C GLU A 73 -4.41 8.80 -1.64
N LEU A 74 -3.60 8.18 -2.52
CA LEU A 74 -2.19 7.87 -2.22
C LEU A 74 -1.34 9.14 -2.12
N PHE A 75 -1.61 10.14 -2.96
CA PHE A 75 -0.84 11.38 -2.97
C PHE A 75 -1.18 12.26 -1.77
N ASP A 76 -2.43 12.19 -1.30
CA ASP A 76 -2.89 12.88 -0.08
C ASP A 76 -2.46 12.16 1.22
N TYR A 77 -1.94 10.94 1.11
CA TYR A 77 -1.52 10.17 2.27
C TYR A 77 -0.22 10.73 2.90
N ASP A 78 -0.22 10.85 4.23
CA ASP A 78 0.95 11.30 4.99
C ASP A 78 1.97 10.16 5.22
N TRP A 79 2.85 9.95 4.23
CA TRP A 79 3.86 8.88 4.21
C TRP A 79 4.98 9.04 5.23
N SER A 80 5.47 10.26 5.43
CA SER A 80 6.63 10.54 6.29
C SER A 80 6.24 11.10 7.67
N GLY A 81 5.00 11.57 7.84
CA GLY A 81 4.50 12.09 9.09
C GLY A 81 3.91 11.01 10.00
N ARG A 82 2.97 11.42 10.85
CA ARG A 82 2.49 10.58 11.97
C ARG A 82 1.77 9.32 11.49
N ASN A 83 1.06 9.41 10.37
CA ASN A 83 0.29 8.29 9.84
C ASN A 83 1.20 7.20 9.26
N GLY A 84 2.18 7.57 8.43
CA GLY A 84 3.17 6.63 7.91
C GLY A 84 3.99 5.96 9.01
N GLN A 85 4.52 6.73 9.97
CA GLN A 85 5.26 6.15 11.11
C GLN A 85 4.42 5.17 11.95
N ARG A 86 3.13 5.50 12.17
CA ARG A 86 2.20 4.62 12.86
C ARG A 86 1.92 3.34 12.07
N THR A 87 1.82 3.46 10.74
CA THR A 87 1.66 2.32 9.84
C THR A 87 2.90 1.42 9.87
N HIS A 88 4.11 1.99 9.80
CA HIS A 88 5.37 1.25 9.86
C HIS A 88 5.40 0.34 11.10
N ARG A 89 5.14 0.90 12.29
CA ARG A 89 5.14 0.14 13.54
C ARG A 89 4.13 -1.00 13.53
N ARG A 90 2.96 -0.82 12.90
CA ARG A 90 1.91 -1.84 12.82
C ARG A 90 2.20 -2.94 11.80
N ILE A 91 3.04 -2.66 10.80
CA ILE A 91 3.51 -3.65 9.82
C ILE A 91 4.70 -4.41 10.42
N THR A 92 5.62 -3.75 11.12
CA THR A 92 6.75 -4.44 11.77
C THR A 92 6.30 -5.39 12.88
N ASP A 93 5.24 -5.05 13.61
CA ASP A 93 4.59 -5.93 14.61
C ASP A 93 3.98 -7.21 14.00
N TRP A 94 3.77 -7.24 12.68
CA TRP A 94 3.22 -8.40 11.97
C TRP A 94 4.30 -9.42 11.55
N SER A 95 5.58 -9.03 11.53
CA SER A 95 6.69 -9.92 11.12
C SER A 95 7.34 -10.68 12.28
N LYS A 96 6.78 -10.61 13.50
CA LYS A 96 7.22 -11.35 14.69
C LYS A 96 6.17 -12.37 15.10
#